data_AF-A0A0H5CLR6-F1
#
_entry.id   AF-A0A0H5CLR6-F1
#
_cell.length_a   1.000
_cell.length_b   1.000
_cell.length_c   1.000
_cell.angle_alpha   90.00
_cell.angle_beta   90.00
_cell.angle_gamma   90.00
#
_symmetry.space_group_name_H-M   'P 1'
#
loop_
_entity.id
_entity.type
_entity.pdbx_description
1 polymer ?
#
loop_
_entity_poly.entity_id
_entity_poly.type
_entity_poly.pdbx_seq_one_letter_code
_entity_poly.pdbx_strand_id
1 'polypeptide(L)'
;MLNGVVRVIALAALVTVTACAPAVQAGAPGGGGGGNGGAMTSQTTPSSPPADPGPALGASFPVNKGATVRLEAPNVTVGYQELVEDSRCKPGNVCVWEGDAKVKVSVTVAKAAPQILELHSNKKFTTAATAGPYRVEVVDLDVDAKVLTLKVTQAG
;
A
#
# COMPACT_ATOMS: atom_id res chain seq x y z
N MET A 1 -15.72 -8.86 36.91
CA MET A 1 -15.82 -7.73 35.96
C MET A 1 -16.13 -8.34 34.60
N LEU A 2 -17.36 -8.12 34.14
CA LEU A 2 -17.94 -8.69 32.92
C LEU A 2 -17.57 -7.82 31.70
N ASN A 3 -17.59 -8.46 30.52
CA ASN A 3 -17.77 -7.90 29.16
C ASN A 3 -16.49 -7.45 28.43
N GLY A 4 -16.25 -7.79 27.16
CA GLY A 4 -17.14 -8.43 26.18
C GLY A 4 -16.33 -9.10 25.07
N VAL A 5 -16.64 -10.38 24.84
CA VAL A 5 -16.15 -11.14 23.69
C VAL A 5 -17.09 -10.82 22.52
N VAL A 6 -16.66 -9.91 21.65
CA VAL A 6 -17.35 -9.63 20.39
C VAL A 6 -17.16 -10.84 19.47
N ARG A 7 -18.23 -11.65 19.34
CA ARG A 7 -18.29 -12.74 18.37
C ARG A 7 -18.50 -12.14 16.98
N VAL A 8 -17.43 -12.09 16.18
CA VAL A 8 -17.52 -11.77 14.75
C VAL A 8 -18.12 -12.98 14.04
N ILE A 9 -19.37 -12.84 13.60
CA ILE A 9 -20.06 -13.82 12.76
C ILE A 9 -19.48 -13.70 11.35
N ALA A 10 -18.63 -14.67 10.97
CA ALA A 10 -18.13 -14.82 9.62
C ALA A 10 -19.24 -15.36 8.71
N LEU A 11 -19.88 -14.46 7.93
CA LEU A 11 -20.70 -14.86 6.79
C LEU A 11 -19.77 -15.15 5.61
N ALA A 12 -19.42 -16.42 5.44
CA ALA A 12 -18.75 -16.94 4.26
C ALA A 12 -19.74 -17.00 3.09
N ALA A 13 -19.78 -15.94 2.27
CA ALA A 13 -20.43 -16.00 0.96
C ALA A 13 -19.41 -16.51 -0.05
N LEU A 14 -19.49 -17.80 -0.40
CA LEU A 14 -18.83 -18.38 -1.56
C LEU A 14 -19.44 -17.76 -2.82
N VAL A 15 -18.65 -16.98 -3.56
CA VAL A 15 -18.95 -16.65 -4.96
C VAL A 15 -17.85 -17.27 -5.81
N THR A 16 -18.12 -18.47 -6.33
CA THR A 16 -17.29 -19.14 -7.33
C THR A 16 -17.60 -18.53 -8.69
N VAL A 17 -16.74 -17.63 -9.18
CA VAL A 17 -16.83 -17.15 -10.57
C VAL A 17 -15.99 -18.06 -11.45
N THR A 18 -16.71 -18.84 -12.24
CA THR A 18 -16.25 -19.80 -13.23
C THR A 18 -15.36 -19.14 -14.29
N ALA A 19 -14.18 -19.72 -14.52
CA ALA A 19 -13.28 -19.37 -15.61
C ALA A 19 -13.84 -19.82 -16.96
N CYS A 20 -13.91 -18.90 -17.93
CA CYS A 20 -14.04 -19.22 -19.34
C CYS A 20 -12.79 -18.72 -20.07
N ALA A 21 -11.92 -19.66 -20.46
CA ALA A 21 -10.88 -19.43 -21.46
C ALA A 21 -11.38 -19.94 -22.81
N PRO A 22 -11.28 -19.16 -23.91
CA PRO A 22 -11.26 -19.71 -25.24
C PRO A 22 -9.83 -19.88 -25.76
N ALA A 23 -9.71 -20.89 -26.59
CA ALA A 23 -8.52 -21.49 -27.14
C ALA A 23 -7.89 -20.70 -28.30
N VAL A 24 -6.60 -20.94 -28.51
CA VAL A 24 -5.83 -21.03 -29.77
C VAL A 24 -6.05 -19.99 -30.89
N GLN A 25 -4.95 -19.34 -31.30
CA GLN A 25 -4.73 -19.16 -32.74
C GLN A 25 -3.23 -19.15 -33.07
N ALA A 26 -2.85 -20.17 -33.84
CA ALA A 26 -1.56 -20.31 -34.50
C ALA A 26 -1.40 -19.26 -35.60
N GLY A 27 -0.24 -18.63 -35.66
CA GLY A 27 0.17 -17.76 -36.75
C GLY A 27 1.66 -17.91 -37.00
N ALA A 28 2.02 -18.75 -37.97
CA ALA A 28 3.30 -18.65 -38.67
C ALA A 28 3.10 -17.75 -39.90
N PRO A 29 4.09 -16.93 -40.25
CA PRO A 29 4.78 -17.21 -41.50
C PRO A 29 6.30 -17.12 -41.37
N GLY A 30 6.97 -17.95 -42.17
CA GLY A 30 8.43 -17.98 -42.28
C GLY A 30 9.01 -16.78 -43.04
N GLY A 31 10.32 -16.63 -42.90
CA GLY A 31 11.13 -15.70 -43.68
C GLY A 31 12.60 -15.89 -43.30
N GLY A 32 13.30 -16.70 -44.08
CA GLY A 32 14.74 -16.94 -43.93
C GLY A 32 15.56 -15.72 -44.33
N GLY A 33 16.73 -15.58 -43.70
CA GLY A 33 17.76 -14.62 -44.08
C GLY A 33 19.07 -15.01 -43.41
N GLY A 34 19.94 -15.69 -44.16
CA GLY A 34 21.27 -16.07 -43.72
C GLY A 34 22.21 -14.86 -43.63
N GLY A 35 23.04 -14.84 -42.60
CA GLY A 35 24.18 -13.95 -42.46
C GLY A 35 25.27 -14.62 -41.65
N ASN A 36 26.30 -15.13 -42.34
CA ASN A 36 27.56 -15.54 -41.72
C ASN A 36 28.45 -14.29 -41.59
N GLY A 37 29.00 -14.04 -40.41
CA GLY A 37 30.01 -12.98 -40.21
C GLY A 37 30.11 -12.59 -38.74
N GLY A 38 31.23 -12.94 -38.12
CA GLY A 38 31.41 -12.84 -36.67
C GLY A 38 31.46 -11.42 -36.13
N ALA A 39 31.05 -11.30 -34.87
CA ALA A 39 31.71 -10.51 -33.85
C ALA A 39 31.13 -10.95 -32.50
N MET A 40 31.97 -11.45 -31.60
CA MET A 40 31.67 -11.49 -30.17
C MET A 40 31.46 -10.04 -29.71
N THR A 41 30.22 -9.55 -29.75
CA THR A 41 29.83 -8.35 -29.02
C THR A 41 29.01 -8.80 -27.82
N SER A 42 29.64 -8.68 -26.67
CA SER A 42 29.12 -8.91 -25.33
C SER A 42 27.63 -8.56 -25.21
N GLN A 43 26.82 -9.56 -24.90
CA GLN A 43 25.49 -9.31 -24.34
C GLN A 43 25.71 -8.67 -22.97
N THR A 44 25.67 -7.35 -22.92
CA THR A 44 25.53 -6.61 -21.67
C THR A 44 24.12 -6.87 -21.16
N THR A 45 24.02 -7.83 -20.25
CA THR A 45 22.85 -7.99 -19.39
C THR A 45 22.57 -6.63 -18.74
N PRO A 46 21.38 -6.03 -18.88
CA PRO A 46 21.06 -4.84 -18.10
C PRO A 46 21.02 -5.25 -16.64
N SER A 47 22.10 -4.98 -15.91
CA SER A 47 22.14 -5.07 -14.46
C SER A 47 21.19 -4.00 -13.93
N SER A 48 19.98 -4.39 -13.56
CA SER A 48 19.08 -3.48 -12.83
C SER A 48 19.83 -2.97 -11.60
N PRO A 49 19.91 -1.65 -11.38
CA PRO A 49 20.46 -1.10 -10.15
C PRO A 49 19.78 -1.76 -8.94
N PRO A 50 20.50 -1.98 -7.83
CA PRO A 50 19.89 -2.46 -6.61
C PRO A 50 18.71 -1.56 -6.26
N ALA A 51 17.54 -2.15 -6.03
CA ALA A 51 16.40 -1.40 -5.53
C ALA A 51 16.79 -0.78 -4.18
N ASP A 52 16.58 0.53 -4.03
CA ASP A 52 16.85 1.22 -2.77
C ASP A 52 16.12 0.51 -1.63
N PRO A 53 16.78 0.32 -0.47
CA PRO A 53 16.10 -0.19 0.70
C PRO A 53 14.92 0.74 1.02
N GLY A 54 13.78 0.15 1.36
CA GLY A 54 12.58 0.90 1.73
C GLY A 54 12.80 1.71 3.01
N PRO A 55 11.75 2.33 3.57
CA PRO A 55 11.86 2.97 4.87
C PRO A 55 12.07 1.96 6.01
N ALA A 56 12.96 2.31 6.94
CA ALA A 56 13.16 1.56 8.19
C ALA A 56 11.92 1.60 9.09
N LEU A 57 11.72 0.58 9.92
CA LEU A 57 10.72 0.64 10.99
C LEU A 57 11.04 1.77 11.96
N GLY A 58 10.01 2.46 12.43
CA GLY A 58 10.11 3.60 13.34
C GLY A 58 10.46 4.92 12.68
N ALA A 59 10.93 4.92 11.44
CA ALA A 59 11.09 6.12 10.64
C ALA A 59 9.73 6.59 10.11
N SER A 60 9.59 7.91 10.00
CA SER A 60 8.47 8.53 9.29
C SER A 60 8.79 8.60 7.80
N PHE A 61 7.83 8.26 6.95
CA PHE A 61 8.02 8.28 5.51
C PHE A 61 6.74 8.71 4.77
N PRO A 62 6.88 9.43 3.64
CA PRO A 62 5.74 9.84 2.83
C PRO A 62 5.22 8.68 1.97
N VAL A 63 3.91 8.65 1.77
CA VAL A 63 3.21 7.75 0.84
C VAL A 63 2.24 8.59 0.03
N ASN A 64 2.41 8.57 -1.30
CA ASN A 64 1.48 9.24 -2.20
C ASN A 64 0.12 8.53 -2.21
N LYS A 65 -0.96 9.28 -2.41
CA LYS A 65 -2.30 8.72 -2.58
C LYS A 65 -2.33 7.75 -3.77
N GLY A 66 -2.88 6.56 -3.55
CA GLY A 66 -2.90 5.44 -4.48
C GLY A 66 -1.59 4.65 -4.55
N ALA A 67 -0.53 5.06 -3.84
CA ALA A 67 0.75 4.38 -3.85
C ALA A 67 0.93 3.44 -2.67
N THR A 68 1.87 2.51 -2.82
CA THR A 68 2.33 1.60 -1.77
C THR A 68 3.83 1.76 -1.57
N VAL A 69 4.27 1.52 -0.34
CA VAL A 69 5.67 1.53 0.06
C VAL A 69 5.96 0.23 0.78
N ARG A 70 7.00 -0.47 0.31
CA ARG A 70 7.56 -1.64 0.98
C ARG A 70 8.60 -1.15 1.98
N LEU A 71 8.51 -1.59 3.23
CA LEU A 71 9.49 -1.26 4.27
C LEU A 71 10.70 -2.19 4.20
N GLU A 72 11.80 -1.78 4.84
CA GLU A 72 12.99 -2.66 5.00
C GLU A 72 12.68 -3.91 5.80
N ALA A 73 11.76 -3.79 6.77
CA ALA A 73 11.31 -4.94 7.54
C ALA A 73 10.74 -6.00 6.60
N PRO A 74 11.16 -7.27 6.76
CA PRO A 74 10.79 -8.30 5.83
C PRO A 74 9.27 -8.45 5.81
N ASN A 75 8.73 -8.19 4.62
CA ASN A 75 7.34 -8.42 4.25
C ASN A 75 6.29 -7.47 4.83
N VAL A 76 6.61 -6.19 5.03
CA VAL A 76 5.56 -5.18 5.29
C VAL A 76 5.43 -4.26 4.09
N THR A 77 4.21 -4.15 3.56
CA THR A 77 3.85 -3.16 2.56
C THR A 77 2.70 -2.33 3.09
N VAL A 78 2.80 -1.01 2.99
CA VAL A 78 1.78 -0.07 3.44
C VAL A 78 1.40 0.83 2.28
N GLY A 79 0.11 1.11 2.11
CA GLY A 79 -0.39 1.97 1.05
C GLY A 79 -1.37 3.00 1.54
N TYR A 80 -1.31 4.20 0.98
CA TYR A 80 -2.33 5.22 1.17
C TYR A 80 -3.37 5.06 0.06
N GLN A 81 -4.52 4.45 0.36
CA GLN A 81 -5.51 4.17 -0.68
C GLN A 81 -6.30 5.41 -1.06
N GLU A 82 -6.98 6.01 -0.09
CA GLU A 82 -7.86 7.15 -0.34
C GLU A 82 -8.09 8.02 0.88
N LEU A 83 -8.43 9.27 0.60
CA LEU A 83 -9.03 10.20 1.56
C LEU A 83 -10.54 9.91 1.59
N VAL A 84 -11.06 9.54 2.75
CA VAL A 84 -12.49 9.24 2.95
C VAL A 84 -13.27 10.53 3.24
N GLU A 85 -12.72 11.37 4.12
CA GLU A 85 -13.36 12.58 4.59
C GLU A 85 -12.29 13.62 4.92
N ASP A 86 -12.54 14.89 4.62
CA ASP A 86 -11.62 15.98 4.94
C ASP A 86 -12.41 17.23 5.35
N SER A 87 -12.41 17.49 6.65
CA SER A 87 -12.98 18.69 7.28
C SER A 87 -11.87 19.62 7.80
N ARG A 88 -10.61 19.38 7.39
CA ARG A 88 -9.48 20.17 7.87
C ARG A 88 -9.56 21.60 7.38
N CYS A 89 -9.03 22.47 8.22
CA CYS A 89 -8.97 23.89 7.99
C CYS A 89 -7.83 24.24 7.04
N LYS A 90 -8.15 24.39 5.75
CA LYS A 90 -7.15 24.79 4.76
C LYS A 90 -6.59 26.18 5.07
N PRO A 91 -5.31 26.44 4.73
CA PRO A 91 -4.71 27.76 4.88
C PRO A 91 -5.57 28.87 4.26
N GLY A 92 -5.73 29.99 4.97
CA GLY A 92 -6.55 31.12 4.53
C GLY A 92 -8.00 31.10 5.01
N ASN A 93 -8.47 30.00 5.64
CA ASN A 93 -9.80 29.93 6.24
C ASN A 93 -9.76 30.27 7.73
N VAL A 94 -10.79 30.99 8.21
CA VAL A 94 -11.01 31.18 9.65
C VAL A 94 -11.77 29.99 10.19
N CYS A 95 -11.08 29.13 10.93
CA CYS A 95 -11.68 27.97 11.55
C CYS A 95 -11.94 28.15 13.03
N VAL A 96 -13.17 27.81 13.44
CA VAL A 96 -13.60 27.84 14.84
C VAL A 96 -13.21 26.54 15.58
N TRP A 97 -13.10 25.42 14.85
CA TRP A 97 -12.84 24.09 15.42
C TRP A 97 -11.64 23.41 14.74
N GLU A 98 -10.94 22.57 15.50
CA GLU A 98 -9.87 21.71 14.97
C GLU A 98 -10.50 20.63 14.08
N GLY A 99 -10.34 20.78 12.76
CA GLY A 99 -10.87 19.81 11.79
C GLY A 99 -10.18 18.45 11.84
N ASP A 100 -10.64 17.54 11.01
CA ASP A 100 -10.11 16.17 10.88
C ASP A 100 -10.15 15.67 9.44
N ALA A 101 -9.24 14.78 9.11
CA ALA A 101 -9.26 14.01 7.89
C ALA A 101 -9.17 12.51 8.21
N LYS A 102 -10.00 11.74 7.53
CA LYS A 102 -10.05 10.28 7.62
C LYS A 102 -9.47 9.67 6.37
N VAL A 103 -8.53 8.76 6.52
CA VAL A 103 -7.83 8.10 5.42
C VAL A 103 -7.94 6.58 5.52
N LYS A 104 -7.98 5.90 4.37
CA LYS A 104 -7.83 4.45 4.29
C LYS A 104 -6.38 4.09 3.98
N VAL A 105 -5.80 3.29 4.86
CA VAL A 105 -4.45 2.75 4.73
C VAL A 105 -4.55 1.25 4.54
N SER A 106 -3.95 0.72 3.47
CA SER A 106 -3.79 -0.72 3.30
C SER A 106 -2.49 -1.18 3.93
N VAL A 107 -2.52 -2.32 4.61
CA VAL A 107 -1.33 -2.94 5.21
C VAL A 107 -1.31 -4.41 4.85
N THR A 108 -0.23 -4.86 4.22
CA THR A 108 0.02 -6.27 3.92
C THR A 108 1.24 -6.72 4.71
N VAL A 109 1.05 -7.77 5.51
CA VAL A 109 2.11 -8.41 6.30
C VAL A 109 2.34 -9.81 5.75
N ALA A 110 3.59 -10.15 5.44
CA ALA A 110 3.95 -11.43 4.84
C ALA A 110 3.16 -11.70 3.56
N LYS A 111 2.53 -12.87 3.48
CA LYS A 111 1.64 -13.30 2.38
C LYS A 111 0.16 -13.22 2.78
N ALA A 112 -0.16 -12.52 3.87
CA ALA A 112 -1.53 -12.37 4.34
C ALA A 112 -2.33 -11.45 3.40
N ALA A 113 -3.66 -11.54 3.49
CA ALA A 113 -4.55 -10.61 2.80
C ALA A 113 -4.31 -9.17 3.30
N PRO A 114 -4.43 -8.15 2.43
CA PRO A 114 -4.35 -6.75 2.85
C PRO A 114 -5.40 -6.43 3.91
N GLN A 115 -4.97 -5.81 5.00
CA GLN A 115 -5.84 -5.23 6.02
C GLN A 115 -6.09 -3.76 5.68
N ILE A 116 -7.34 -3.30 5.80
CA ILE A 116 -7.68 -1.89 5.59
C ILE A 116 -7.89 -1.23 6.95
N LEU A 117 -7.14 -0.17 7.21
CA LEU A 117 -7.21 0.64 8.41
C LEU A 117 -7.84 1.99 8.06
N GLU A 118 -8.82 2.42 8.83
CA GLU A 118 -9.31 3.80 8.80
C GLU A 118 -8.62 4.58 9.91
N LEU A 119 -7.80 5.56 9.53
CA LEU A 119 -7.02 6.36 10.45
C LEU A 119 -7.36 7.84 10.27
N HIS A 120 -7.20 8.59 11.36
CA HIS A 120 -7.53 10.00 11.44
C HIS A 120 -6.26 10.86 11.51
N SER A 121 -6.32 12.10 11.01
CA SER A 121 -5.24 13.07 11.18
C SER A 121 -5.31 13.77 12.54
N ASN A 122 -6.50 13.90 13.12
CA ASN A 122 -6.69 14.55 14.41
C ASN A 122 -6.52 13.56 15.57
N LYS A 123 -5.68 13.94 16.55
CA LYS A 123 -5.30 13.13 17.72
C LYS A 123 -6.46 12.82 18.68
N LYS A 124 -7.59 13.50 18.54
CA LYS A 124 -8.83 13.21 19.27
C LYS A 124 -9.51 11.92 18.79
N PHE A 125 -9.12 11.40 17.62
CA PHE A 125 -9.62 10.17 17.03
C PHE A 125 -8.50 9.14 16.85
N THR A 126 -8.81 8.00 16.22
CA THR A 126 -7.88 6.91 16.00
C THR A 126 -6.82 7.27 14.95
N THR A 127 -5.70 7.83 15.39
CA THR A 127 -4.56 8.16 14.49
C THR A 127 -3.64 6.98 14.22
N ALA A 128 -3.79 5.89 14.97
CA ALA A 128 -3.00 4.69 14.81
C ALA A 128 -3.80 3.42 15.09
N ALA A 129 -3.46 2.35 14.38
CA ALA A 129 -4.05 1.03 14.56
C ALA A 129 -2.99 -0.07 14.36
N THR A 130 -3.31 -1.29 14.80
CA THR A 130 -2.44 -2.45 14.62
C THR A 130 -2.84 -3.28 13.41
N ALA A 131 -1.84 -3.79 12.69
CA ALA A 131 -1.98 -4.72 11.57
C ALA A 131 -0.95 -5.85 11.77
N GLY A 132 -1.41 -7.00 12.24
CA GLY A 132 -0.55 -8.06 12.74
C GLY A 132 0.36 -7.56 13.88
N PRO A 133 1.68 -7.76 13.79
CA PRO A 133 2.62 -7.31 14.83
C PRO A 133 3.04 -5.85 14.66
N TYR A 134 2.44 -5.07 13.76
CA TYR A 134 2.85 -3.69 13.51
C TYR A 134 1.80 -2.70 13.97
N ARG A 135 2.25 -1.57 14.51
CA ARG A 135 1.42 -0.36 14.72
C ARG A 135 1.70 0.61 13.59
N VAL A 136 0.66 1.06 12.92
CA VAL A 136 0.70 2.04 11.83
C VAL A 136 0.06 3.32 12.32
N GLU A 137 0.78 4.44 12.22
CA GLU A 137 0.38 5.75 12.71
C GLU A 137 0.43 6.80 11.61
N VAL A 138 -0.61 7.63 11.55
CA VAL A 138 -0.63 8.87 10.79
C VAL A 138 0.19 9.91 11.54
N VAL A 139 1.28 10.35 10.92
CA VAL A 139 2.16 11.39 11.47
C VAL A 139 1.77 12.76 10.94
N ASP A 140 1.50 12.84 9.64
CA ASP A 140 1.11 14.05 8.94
C ASP A 140 0.31 13.72 7.68
N LEU A 141 -0.50 14.66 7.23
CA LEU A 141 -1.21 14.60 5.94
C LEU A 141 -1.14 15.99 5.32
N ASP A 142 -0.61 16.10 4.11
CA ASP A 142 -0.48 17.38 3.44
C ASP A 142 -1.86 18.06 3.21
N VAL A 143 -1.83 19.37 2.95
CA VAL A 143 -3.03 20.20 2.79
C VAL A 143 -3.95 19.68 1.67
N ASP A 144 -3.37 19.09 0.62
CA ASP A 144 -4.11 18.56 -0.52
C ASP A 144 -4.53 17.08 -0.36
N ALA A 145 -4.14 16.44 0.74
CA ALA A 145 -4.32 15.00 0.97
C ALA A 145 -3.77 14.13 -0.19
N LYS A 146 -2.67 14.56 -0.79
CA LYS A 146 -1.92 13.81 -1.81
C LYS A 146 -0.80 12.99 -1.19
N VAL A 147 -0.26 13.41 -0.05
CA VAL A 147 0.89 12.80 0.61
C VAL A 147 0.55 12.55 2.08
N LEU A 148 0.51 11.28 2.46
CA LEU A 148 0.33 10.83 3.82
C LEU A 148 1.68 10.44 4.40
N THR A 149 2.10 11.07 5.50
CA THR A 149 3.29 10.67 6.24
C THR A 149 2.91 9.64 7.29
N LEU A 150 3.47 8.44 7.17
CA LEU A 150 3.22 7.34 8.07
C LEU A 150 4.44 7.03 8.91
N LYS A 151 4.21 6.44 10.08
CA LYS A 151 5.22 5.77 10.89
C LYS A 151 4.72 4.37 11.22
N VAL A 152 5.58 3.37 11.03
CA VAL A 152 5.28 1.97 11.32
C VAL A 152 6.25 1.45 12.36
N THR A 153 5.75 0.95 13.48
CA THR A 153 6.58 0.36 14.56
C THR A 153 6.13 -1.07 14.85
N GLN A 154 6.95 -1.84 15.58
CA GLN A 154 6.46 -3.05 16.23
C GLN A 154 5.37 -2.70 17.25
N ALA A 155 4.30 -3.48 17.27
CA ALA A 155 3.33 -3.51 18.34
C ALA A 155 3.88 -4.45 19.42
N GLY A 156 4.23 -3.89 20.57
CA GLY A 156 4.77 -4.66 21.71
C GLY A 156 3.76 -5.61 22.32
#